data_AF-A0A7Y4R6Z5-F1
#
_entry.id   AF-A0A7Y4R6Z5-F1
#
_cell.length_a   1.000
_cell.length_b   1.000
_cell.length_c   1.000
_cell.angle_alpha   90.00
_cell.angle_beta   90.00
_cell.angle_gamma   90.00
#
_symmetry.space_group_name_H-M   'P 1'
#
loop_
_entity.id
_entity.type
_entity.pdbx_description
1 polymer ?
#
loop_
_entity_poly.entity_id
_entity_poly.type
_entity_poly.pdbx_seq_one_letter_code
_entity_poly.pdbx_strand_id
1 'polypeptide(L)'
;MVIESSEAERISQGDAAERINLHSVFCGFCGYNLKHGAVIGRCTECGRAYNARPMVMKGIFQPHAHSFPLVWLLQTCVALPMGIWIILGAVSPVNDWLLILGTITAWLGLMSGATAIRRLRLFIRAVRVHYRVEREEDE
;
A
#
# COMPACT_ATOMS: atom_id res chain seq x y z
N MET A 1 -48.14 15.91 2.06
CA MET A 1 -47.77 15.24 3.31
C MET A 1 -46.55 14.37 3.02
N VAL A 2 -45.34 14.96 3.00
CA VAL A 2 -44.06 14.31 2.55
C VAL A 2 -42.86 14.77 3.42
N ILE A 3 -43.10 15.40 4.59
CA ILE A 3 -42.02 16.06 5.35
C ILE A 3 -41.37 15.14 6.40
N GLU A 4 -42.03 14.07 6.84
CA GLU A 4 -41.55 13.23 7.96
C GLU A 4 -40.35 12.33 7.63
N SER A 5 -40.10 11.98 6.36
CA SER A 5 -39.00 11.07 6.02
C SER A 5 -37.60 11.71 6.09
N SER A 6 -37.53 13.05 6.00
CA SER A 6 -36.25 13.79 5.94
C SER A 6 -35.59 14.00 7.30
N GLU A 7 -36.35 14.05 8.41
CA GLU A 7 -35.78 14.29 9.74
C GLU A 7 -35.30 13.00 10.39
N ALA A 8 -36.00 11.88 10.19
CA ALA A 8 -35.58 10.57 10.66
C ALA A 8 -34.22 10.15 10.08
N GLU A 9 -33.95 10.49 8.82
CA GLU A 9 -32.68 10.17 8.14
C GLU A 9 -31.51 11.03 8.66
N ARG A 10 -31.76 12.27 9.10
CA ARG A 10 -30.74 13.15 9.71
C ARG A 10 -30.35 12.69 11.13
N ILE A 11 -31.31 12.24 11.93
CA ILE A 11 -31.04 11.73 13.28
C ILE A 11 -30.22 10.43 13.20
N SER A 12 -30.55 9.54 12.25
CA SER A 12 -29.78 8.33 11.97
C SER A 12 -28.34 8.60 11.51
N GLN A 13 -28.08 9.71 10.82
CA GLN A 13 -26.72 10.07 10.37
C GLN A 13 -25.88 10.73 11.47
N GLY A 14 -26.51 11.43 12.43
CA GLY A 14 -25.82 12.03 13.58
C GLY A 14 -25.23 10.98 14.54
N ASP A 15 -26.03 9.96 14.89
CA ASP A 15 -25.63 8.92 15.85
C ASP A 15 -24.53 7.97 15.34
N ALA A 16 -24.31 7.93 14.01
CA ALA A 16 -23.27 7.10 13.42
C ALA A 16 -21.86 7.70 13.55
N ALA A 17 -21.75 9.03 13.70
CA ALA A 17 -20.47 9.73 13.81
C ALA A 17 -19.88 9.67 15.23
N GLU A 18 -20.72 9.49 16.26
CA GLU A 18 -20.32 9.50 17.67
C GLU A 18 -20.00 8.12 18.24
N ARG A 19 -20.09 7.05 17.43
CA ARG A 19 -19.67 5.73 17.89
C ARG A 19 -18.15 5.72 18.06
N ILE A 20 -17.72 5.47 19.29
CA ILE A 20 -16.32 5.28 19.67
C ILE A 20 -15.94 3.82 19.37
N ASN A 21 -14.75 3.60 18.78
CA ASN A 21 -14.22 2.25 18.59
C ASN A 21 -13.79 1.65 19.95
N LEU A 22 -14.59 0.74 20.48
CA LEU A 22 -14.27 -0.01 21.70
C LEU A 22 -13.27 -1.16 21.44
N HIS A 23 -13.21 -1.65 20.20
CA HIS A 23 -12.27 -2.68 19.77
C HIS A 23 -10.97 -2.08 19.24
N SER A 24 -9.88 -2.85 19.30
CA SER A 24 -8.62 -2.51 18.64
C SER A 24 -8.83 -2.45 17.13
N VAL A 25 -8.82 -1.24 16.58
CA VAL A 25 -8.86 -1.01 15.14
C VAL A 25 -7.56 -0.37 14.73
N PHE A 26 -6.83 -0.96 13.79
CA PHE A 26 -5.55 -0.41 13.35
C PHE A 26 -5.70 0.39 12.06
N CYS A 27 -4.99 1.50 11.96
CA CYS A 27 -4.91 2.25 10.71
C CYS A 27 -4.30 1.38 9.61
N GLY A 28 -5.03 1.10 8.54
CA GLY A 28 -4.55 0.26 7.43
C GLY A 28 -3.33 0.82 6.67
N PHE A 29 -2.89 2.05 6.97
CA PHE A 29 -1.71 2.65 6.35
C PHE A 29 -0.46 2.64 7.24
N CYS A 30 -0.57 3.05 8.50
CA CYS A 30 0.57 3.16 9.42
C CYS A 30 0.57 2.13 10.56
N GLY A 31 -0.53 1.39 10.76
CA GLY A 31 -0.67 0.44 11.87
C GLY A 31 -0.84 1.10 13.24
N TYR A 32 -1.17 2.38 13.32
CA TYR A 32 -1.50 3.01 14.59
C TYR A 32 -2.82 2.47 15.14
N ASN A 33 -2.86 2.18 16.43
CA ASN A 33 -4.05 1.70 17.11
C ASN A 33 -5.05 2.87 17.28
N LEU A 34 -6.18 2.78 16.59
CA LEU A 34 -7.28 3.75 16.58
C LEU A 34 -8.33 3.42 17.66
N LYS A 35 -8.00 2.59 18.65
CA LYS A 35 -8.86 2.35 19.81
C LYS A 35 -9.22 3.67 20.47
N HIS A 36 -10.50 3.84 20.81
CA HIS A 36 -11.10 5.09 21.30
C HIS A 36 -11.18 6.24 20.28
N GLY A 37 -10.74 6.04 19.04
CA GLY A 37 -10.93 7.00 17.95
C GLY A 37 -12.35 6.95 17.38
N ALA A 38 -12.75 8.04 16.72
CA ALA A 38 -14.01 8.10 15.98
C ALA A 38 -14.08 7.02 14.89
N VAL A 39 -15.27 6.48 14.61
CA VAL A 39 -15.46 5.47 13.58
C VAL A 39 -15.08 5.95 12.17
N ILE A 40 -15.21 7.25 11.88
CA ILE A 40 -14.71 7.85 10.64
C ILE A 40 -13.86 9.05 11.03
N GLY A 41 -12.63 9.13 10.52
CA GLY A 41 -11.72 10.20 10.94
C GLY A 41 -10.41 10.22 10.17
N ARG A 42 -9.44 10.96 10.71
CA ARG A 42 -8.05 10.96 10.23
C ARG A 42 -7.14 10.35 11.28
N CYS A 43 -6.21 9.51 10.85
CA CYS A 43 -5.22 8.92 11.75
C CYS A 43 -4.31 10.02 12.32
N THR A 44 -4.15 10.05 13.64
CA THR A 44 -3.33 11.04 14.35
C THR A 44 -1.85 10.96 13.97
N GLU A 45 -1.35 9.78 13.63
CA GLU A 45 0.04 9.57 13.21
C GLU A 45 0.31 9.94 11.75
N CYS A 46 -0.55 9.49 10.82
CA CYS A 46 -0.26 9.61 9.38
C CYS A 46 -1.15 10.61 8.63
N GLY A 47 -2.13 11.22 9.30
CA GLY A 47 -3.05 12.21 8.73
C GLY A 47 -4.03 11.69 7.67
N ARG A 48 -3.95 10.40 7.31
CA ARG A 48 -4.83 9.80 6.30
C ARG A 48 -6.23 9.56 6.87
N ALA A 49 -7.22 9.78 6.01
CA ALA A 49 -8.59 9.42 6.31
C ALA A 49 -8.74 7.89 6.47
N TYR A 50 -9.56 7.48 7.43
CA TYR A 50 -9.93 6.09 7.65
C TYR A 50 -11.44 5.99 7.91
N ASN A 51 -11.97 4.79 7.66
CA ASN A 51 -13.33 4.41 8.01
C ASN A 51 -13.26 3.07 8.75
N ALA A 52 -13.35 3.17 10.07
CA ALA A 52 -13.33 2.08 11.03
C ALA A 52 -14.75 1.58 11.35
N ARG A 53 -15.76 1.87 10.51
CA ARG A 53 -17.09 1.26 10.69
C ARG A 53 -16.87 -0.23 10.87
N PRO A 54 -17.53 -0.87 11.85
CA PRO A 54 -17.47 -2.30 12.02
C PRO A 54 -18.05 -2.89 10.75
N MET A 55 -17.18 -3.12 9.76
CA MET A 55 -17.45 -4.13 8.79
C MET A 55 -17.53 -5.36 9.68
N VAL A 56 -18.72 -5.90 9.83
CA VAL A 56 -18.92 -7.26 10.34
C VAL A 56 -18.25 -8.15 9.29
N MET A 57 -16.93 -8.10 9.20
CA MET A 57 -16.13 -9.04 8.47
C MET A 57 -16.18 -10.28 9.36
N LYS A 58 -17.23 -11.08 9.18
CA LYS A 58 -17.08 -12.54 9.30
C LYS A 58 -16.04 -12.95 8.25
N GLY A 59 -14.78 -12.73 8.57
CA GLY A 59 -13.67 -12.90 7.67
C GLY A 59 -12.40 -12.74 8.46
N ILE A 60 -11.63 -13.82 8.55
CA ILE A 60 -10.25 -13.80 9.04
C ILE A 60 -9.56 -12.67 8.29
N PHE A 61 -8.97 -11.70 9.00
CA PHE A 61 -8.09 -10.71 8.39
C PHE A 61 -6.93 -11.49 7.78
N GLN A 62 -7.07 -11.85 6.50
CA GLN A 62 -5.97 -12.34 5.71
C GLN A 62 -5.32 -11.07 5.16
N PRO A 63 -4.22 -10.58 5.77
CA PRO A 63 -3.40 -9.61 5.08
C PRO A 63 -3.11 -10.25 3.73
N HIS A 64 -3.59 -9.66 2.63
CA HIS A 64 -3.28 -10.17 1.30
C HIS A 64 -1.77 -10.33 1.27
N ALA A 65 -1.33 -11.59 1.28
CA ALA A 65 0.07 -11.92 1.41
C ALA A 65 0.73 -11.38 0.15
N HIS A 66 1.24 -10.15 0.23
CA HIS A 66 2.01 -9.58 -0.83
C HIS A 66 3.25 -10.45 -0.93
N SER A 67 3.22 -11.38 -1.89
CA SER A 67 4.35 -12.22 -2.24
C SER A 67 5.58 -11.32 -2.32
N PHE A 68 6.65 -11.72 -1.65
CA PHE A 68 7.91 -10.98 -1.67
C PHE A 68 8.23 -10.58 -3.12
N PRO A 69 8.56 -9.30 -3.42
CA PRO A 69 8.72 -8.82 -4.78
C PRO A 69 10.03 -9.32 -5.45
N LEU A 70 10.41 -10.58 -5.18
CA LEU A 70 11.64 -11.24 -5.62
C LEU A 70 11.79 -11.16 -7.14
N VAL A 71 10.72 -11.49 -7.87
CA VAL A 71 10.73 -11.53 -9.35
C VAL A 71 11.06 -10.15 -9.92
N TRP A 72 10.45 -9.09 -9.38
CA TRP A 72 10.70 -7.71 -9.83
C TRP A 72 12.11 -7.23 -9.48
N LEU A 73 12.62 -7.61 -8.31
CA LEU A 73 14.00 -7.31 -7.91
C LEU A 73 15.01 -8.03 -8.81
N LEU A 74 14.83 -9.34 -9.04
CA LEU A 74 15.69 -10.13 -9.93
C LEU A 74 15.69 -9.58 -11.35
N GLN A 75 14.51 -9.29 -11.91
CA GLN A 75 14.39 -8.67 -13.24
C GLN A 75 15.15 -7.36 -13.32
N THR A 76 15.05 -6.50 -12.29
CA THR A 76 15.78 -5.23 -12.24
C THR A 76 17.29 -5.46 -12.18
N CYS A 77 17.75 -6.40 -11.34
CA CYS A 77 19.16 -6.75 -11.20
C CYS A 77 19.78 -7.32 -12.48
N VAL A 78 18.98 -7.92 -13.39
CA VAL A 78 19.47 -8.45 -14.67
C VAL A 78 19.33 -7.41 -15.79
N ALA A 79 18.17 -6.78 -15.93
CA ALA A 79 17.86 -5.89 -17.05
C ALA A 79 18.70 -4.61 -17.07
N LEU A 80 18.95 -3.99 -15.91
CA LEU A 80 19.75 -2.76 -15.81
C LEU A 80 21.21 -2.97 -16.25
N PRO A 81 21.99 -3.91 -15.67
CA PRO A 81 23.37 -4.11 -16.08
C PRO A 81 23.46 -4.63 -17.51
N MET A 82 22.52 -5.45 -17.97
CA MET A 82 22.48 -5.90 -19.36
C MET A 82 22.26 -4.72 -20.33
N GLY A 83 21.31 -3.83 -20.04
CA GLY A 83 21.08 -2.62 -20.83
C GLY A 83 22.30 -1.70 -20.86
N ILE A 84 22.94 -1.47 -19.71
CA ILE A 84 24.18 -0.67 -19.61
C ILE A 84 25.31 -1.29 -20.43
N TRP A 85 25.49 -2.61 -20.32
CA TRP A 85 26.53 -3.33 -21.04
C TRP A 85 26.34 -3.24 -22.56
N ILE A 86 25.10 -3.36 -23.05
CA ILE A 86 24.77 -3.17 -24.48
C ILE A 86 25.11 -1.74 -24.94
N ILE A 87 24.75 -0.73 -24.14
CA ILE A 87 25.04 0.68 -24.46
C ILE A 87 26.56 0.93 -24.52
N LEU A 88 27.33 0.39 -23.57
CA LEU A 88 28.79 0.50 -23.56
C LEU A 88 29.45 -0.25 -24.72
N GLY A 89 28.88 -1.37 -25.16
CA GLY A 89 29.34 -2.11 -26.34
C GLY A 89 29.03 -1.40 -27.66
N ALA A 90 28.05 -0.48 -27.67
CA ALA A 90 27.64 0.25 -28.86
C ALA A 90 28.52 1.48 -29.19
N VAL A 91 29.69 1.61 -28.57
CA VAL A 91 30.65 2.71 -28.81
C VAL A 91 31.21 2.72 -30.25
N SER A 92 31.04 1.64 -31.01
CA SER A 92 31.35 1.65 -32.45
C SER A 92 30.21 2.28 -33.26
N PRO A 93 30.49 3.23 -34.18
CA PRO A 93 29.49 3.97 -34.95
C PRO A 93 28.69 3.14 -35.98
N VAL A 94 28.75 1.81 -35.90
CA VAL A 94 28.20 0.88 -36.90
C VAL A 94 26.84 0.31 -36.47
N ASN A 95 26.41 0.49 -35.21
CA ASN A 95 25.25 -0.21 -34.67
C ASN A 95 24.24 0.70 -33.93
N ASP A 96 23.61 1.64 -34.63
CA ASP A 96 22.51 2.45 -34.09
C ASP A 96 21.37 1.60 -33.48
N TRP A 97 21.12 0.42 -34.07
CA TRP A 97 20.14 -0.54 -33.54
C TRP A 97 20.47 -1.05 -32.13
N LEU A 98 21.75 -1.26 -31.81
CA LEU A 98 22.17 -1.69 -30.48
C LEU A 98 21.97 -0.59 -29.43
N LEU A 99 22.18 0.68 -29.81
CA LEU A 99 21.86 1.83 -28.95
C LEU A 99 20.37 1.89 -28.62
N ILE A 100 19.49 1.72 -29.62
CA ILE A 100 18.04 1.70 -29.42
C ILE A 100 17.64 0.52 -28.52
N LEU A 101 18.18 -0.68 -28.77
CA LEU A 101 17.87 -1.86 -27.95
C LEU A 101 18.35 -1.70 -26.50
N GLY A 102 19.58 -1.20 -26.31
CA GLY A 102 20.16 -0.96 -24.99
C GLY A 102 19.38 0.07 -24.20
N THR A 103 18.95 1.16 -24.83
CA THR A 103 18.14 2.20 -24.18
C THR A 103 16.76 1.70 -23.77
N ILE A 104 16.06 0.94 -24.62
CA ILE A 104 14.77 0.31 -24.27
C ILE A 104 14.94 -0.65 -23.09
N THR A 105 15.98 -1.48 -23.10
CA THR A 105 16.26 -2.46 -22.03
C THR A 105 16.56 -1.76 -20.71
N ALA A 106 17.39 -0.71 -20.73
CA ALA A 106 17.70 0.08 -19.55
C ALA A 106 16.45 0.79 -18.98
N TRP A 107 15.59 1.34 -19.85
CA TRP A 107 14.34 1.98 -19.44
C TRP A 107 13.37 0.98 -18.78
N LEU A 108 13.22 -0.22 -19.36
CA LEU A 108 12.41 -1.30 -18.76
C LEU A 108 12.96 -1.70 -17.38
N GLY A 109 14.28 -1.84 -17.24
CA GLY A 109 14.94 -2.11 -15.96
C GLY A 109 14.68 -1.01 -14.91
N LEU A 110 14.65 0.26 -15.33
CA LEU A 110 14.35 1.39 -14.44
C LEU A 110 12.89 1.38 -13.98
N MET A 111 11.94 1.12 -14.88
CA MET A 111 10.52 0.97 -14.56
C MET A 111 10.26 -0.22 -13.64
N SER A 112 10.87 -1.38 -13.90
CA SER A 112 10.79 -2.54 -13.01
C SER A 112 11.38 -2.22 -11.63
N GLY A 113 12.50 -1.49 -11.58
CA GLY A 113 13.11 -1.06 -10.32
C GLY A 113 12.19 -0.16 -9.50
N ALA A 114 11.56 0.83 -10.13
CA ALA A 114 10.62 1.72 -9.46
C ALA A 114 9.41 0.96 -8.88
N THR A 115 8.86 0.00 -9.63
CA THR A 115 7.76 -0.84 -9.15
C THR A 115 8.19 -1.79 -8.02
N ALA A 116 9.38 -2.38 -8.12
CA ALA A 116 9.97 -3.23 -7.08
C ALA A 116 10.12 -2.44 -5.76
N ILE A 117 10.65 -1.22 -5.81
CA ILE A 117 10.80 -0.34 -4.63
C ILE A 117 9.44 -0.01 -4.02
N ARG A 118 8.43 0.32 -4.84
CA ARG A 118 7.07 0.60 -4.33
C ARG A 118 6.48 -0.62 -3.61
N ARG A 119 6.58 -1.81 -4.21
CA ARG A 119 6.10 -3.07 -3.60
C ARG A 119 6.88 -3.43 -2.35
N LEU A 120 8.20 -3.25 -2.34
CA LEU A 120 9.05 -3.51 -1.18
C LEU A 120 8.68 -2.59 -0.01
N ARG A 121 8.40 -1.31 -0.26
CA ARG A 121 7.92 -0.38 0.78
C ARG A 121 6.57 -0.80 1.36
N LEU A 122 5.65 -1.28 0.53
CA LEU A 122 4.36 -1.81 1.00
C LEU A 122 4.56 -3.08 1.83
N PHE A 123 5.44 -3.99 1.38
CA PHE A 123 5.77 -5.21 2.09
C PHE A 123 6.39 -4.91 3.47
N ILE A 124 7.41 -4.05 3.54
CA ILE A 124 8.05 -3.65 4.80
C ILE A 124 7.02 -3.02 5.76
N ARG A 125 6.09 -2.21 5.23
CA ARG A 125 5.00 -1.66 6.05
C ARG A 125 4.09 -2.76 6.59
N ALA A 126 3.66 -3.68 5.74
CA ALA A 126 2.83 -4.80 6.17
C ALA A 126 3.51 -5.64 7.25
N VAL A 127 4.79 -5.99 7.07
CA VAL A 127 5.60 -6.71 8.07
C VAL A 127 5.71 -5.93 9.37
N ARG A 128 5.94 -4.62 9.31
CA ARG A 128 6.02 -3.78 10.52
C ARG A 128 4.70 -3.72 11.29
N VAL A 129 3.58 -3.63 10.57
CA VAL A 129 2.24 -3.66 11.20
C VAL A 129 2.00 -5.02 11.86
N HIS A 130 2.31 -6.11 11.17
CA HIS A 130 2.19 -7.46 11.71
C HIS A 130 2.97 -7.64 13.01
N TYR A 131 4.26 -7.28 12.99
CA TYR A 131 5.14 -7.39 14.16
C TYR A 131 4.67 -6.53 15.34
N ARG A 132 4.06 -5.35 15.07
CA ARG A 132 3.47 -4.52 16.12
C ARG A 132 2.23 -5.18 16.72
N VAL A 133 1.36 -5.75 15.90
CA VAL A 133 0.13 -6.41 16.36
C VAL A 133 0.48 -7.64 17.21
N GLU A 134 1.39 -8.50 16.76
CA GLU A 134 1.87 -9.65 17.54
C GLU A 134 2.39 -9.22 18.92
N ARG A 135 3.18 -8.14 18.97
CA ARG A 135 3.70 -7.61 20.24
C ARG A 135 2.62 -7.07 21.17
N GLU A 136 1.56 -6.46 20.65
CA GLU A 136 0.41 -5.98 21.46
C GLU A 136 -0.50 -7.12 21.94
N GLU A 137 -0.46 -8.29 21.30
CA GLU A 137 -1.23 -9.48 21.72
C GLU A 137 -0.54 -10.27 22.85
N ASP A 138 0.78 -10.14 22.98
CA ASP A 138 1.58 -10.79 24.02
C ASP A 138 1.58 -10.04 25.38
N GLU A 139 1.12 -8.78 25.41
CA GLU A 139 1.03 -7.91 26.61
C GLU A 139 -0.37 -7.95 27.27
#